data_AF-A0A950Q6F9-F1
#
_entry.id   AF-A0A950Q6F9-F1
#
_cell.length_a   1.000
_cell.length_b   1.000
_cell.length_c   1.000
_cell.angle_alpha   90.00
_cell.angle_beta   90.00
_cell.angle_gamma   90.00
#
_symmetry.space_group_name_H-M   'P 1'
#
loop_
_entity.id
_entity.type
_entity.pdbx_description
1 polymer ?
#
loop_
_entity_poly.entity_id
_entity_poly.type
_entity_poly.pdbx_seq_one_letter_code
_entity_poly.pdbx_strand_id
1 'polypeptide(L)'
;MDTFRSGFGATPRSRRLMLQTMLGASAAAALPDFRSYAAAIGNNPGLMNATALAGGVRVKIGDAYLNATANDVLNQAKYALTAAAAGVPGDANAFAGPCRRFVASRKPARQATLRTIATQTLARSAADRMAIFGKYAATDAATFMATDSKVMALRAGVAPRPAGFNIASVKPDPNDDDFQFAPDGFLSDAEIKKKQEEEKAKPDEDAGATYTKLELRLYEVNITTGTGDSGDTEEVAMGGVAVGATGNMAKIKRFLVADDFDTDSDDRQHKKYYNVQGWHLAWYHVRQAGPFPHYYTAQLSMAELDNGGFGDFLIELWNKVKDVVKGLIDDALESVLGPIGYVVGEIIGAIIDWFIGLFHNEDDILGVKHIHLRFNSHKLSGYQGLGLLDTYGRKKTLHYTGYNAVVGWKIMTDTGYNIRKDSIKAHKHQYNQAEEDAE
;
A
#
# COMPACT_ATOMS: atom_id res chain seq x y z
N MET A 1 28.84 -54.83 -34.69
CA MET A 1 28.25 -53.48 -34.87
C MET A 1 27.34 -53.20 -33.68
N ASP A 2 27.85 -53.23 -32.45
CA ASP A 2 28.88 -52.36 -31.87
C ASP A 2 28.49 -50.90 -31.86
N THR A 3 28.38 -50.42 -30.62
CA THR A 3 28.59 -49.04 -30.16
C THR A 3 27.79 -47.94 -30.84
N PHE A 4 26.75 -47.46 -30.16
CA PHE A 4 26.67 -46.04 -29.77
C PHE A 4 25.63 -45.88 -28.65
N ARG A 5 26.14 -45.88 -27.40
CA ARG A 5 25.44 -45.31 -26.24
C ARG A 5 25.78 -43.82 -26.17
N SER A 6 24.81 -43.08 -25.64
CA SER A 6 24.93 -41.90 -24.76
C SER A 6 24.63 -40.53 -25.34
N GLY A 7 23.85 -39.77 -24.55
CA GLY A 7 23.80 -38.32 -24.56
C GLY A 7 22.64 -37.71 -25.33
N PHE A 8 21.43 -37.74 -24.76
CA PHE A 8 20.56 -36.56 -24.61
C PHE A 8 19.19 -37.04 -24.10
N GLY A 9 19.00 -36.96 -22.78
CA GLY A 9 17.71 -37.16 -22.12
C GLY A 9 16.79 -35.96 -22.34
N ALA A 10 16.37 -35.72 -23.58
CA ALA A 10 15.32 -34.74 -23.87
C ALA A 10 13.95 -35.42 -23.75
N THR A 11 13.09 -34.89 -22.89
CA THR A 11 11.73 -35.40 -22.67
C THR A 11 10.89 -35.29 -23.95
N PRO A 12 9.80 -36.07 -24.11
CA PRO A 12 8.94 -36.02 -25.30
C PRO A 12 8.40 -34.62 -25.63
N ARG A 13 8.27 -33.75 -24.61
CA ARG A 13 7.82 -32.36 -24.75
C ARG A 13 8.86 -31.48 -25.45
N SER A 14 10.14 -31.70 -25.17
CA SER A 14 11.27 -30.97 -25.78
C SER A 14 11.43 -31.27 -27.27
N ARG A 15 11.15 -32.50 -27.71
CA ARG A 15 11.20 -32.89 -29.13
C ARG A 15 10.06 -32.27 -29.94
N ARG A 16 8.88 -32.10 -29.34
CA ARG A 16 7.72 -31.48 -29.97
C ARG A 16 7.91 -29.96 -30.17
N LEU A 17 8.59 -29.30 -29.23
CA LEU A 17 8.91 -27.87 -29.34
C LEU A 17 9.95 -27.62 -30.44
N MET A 18 10.98 -28.47 -30.54
CA MET A 18 12.05 -28.35 -31.54
C MET A 18 11.56 -28.58 -32.99
N LEU A 19 10.60 -29.50 -33.18
CA LEU A 19 9.95 -29.74 -34.48
C LEU A 19 9.00 -28.62 -34.90
N GLN A 20 8.37 -27.92 -33.94
CA GLN A 20 7.53 -26.75 -34.23
C GLN A 20 8.36 -25.52 -34.62
N THR A 21 9.60 -25.40 -34.14
CA THR A 21 10.49 -24.29 -34.53
C THR A 21 11.05 -24.45 -35.94
N MET A 22 11.20 -25.69 -36.44
CA MET A 22 11.77 -25.95 -37.76
C MET A 22 10.77 -25.82 -38.93
N LEU A 23 9.47 -25.79 -38.67
CA LEU A 23 8.41 -25.75 -39.71
C LEU A 23 7.76 -24.37 -39.90
N GLY A 24 8.21 -23.33 -39.17
CA GLY A 24 7.54 -22.02 -39.14
C GLY A 24 8.14 -20.90 -40.01
N ALA A 25 9.06 -21.20 -40.93
CA ALA A 25 9.74 -20.18 -41.72
C ALA A 25 9.26 -20.14 -43.18
N SER A 26 8.11 -19.49 -43.43
CA SER A 26 7.82 -18.93 -44.76
C SER A 26 6.82 -17.76 -44.70
N ALA A 27 7.34 -16.57 -44.97
CA ALA A 27 6.74 -15.40 -45.62
C ALA A 27 5.37 -14.84 -45.15
N ALA A 28 5.39 -13.65 -44.53
CA ALA A 28 4.60 -12.49 -44.96
C ALA A 28 5.08 -11.22 -44.22
N ALA A 29 5.17 -10.11 -44.95
CA ALA A 29 5.74 -8.85 -44.51
C ALA A 29 4.74 -7.96 -43.74
N ALA A 30 5.33 -7.07 -42.93
CA ALA A 30 4.82 -5.78 -42.45
C ALA A 30 3.70 -5.77 -41.38
N LEU A 31 4.13 -5.88 -40.12
CA LEU A 31 3.83 -5.00 -38.97
C LEU A 31 4.78 -5.45 -37.83
N PRO A 32 5.32 -4.57 -36.95
CA PRO A 32 6.15 -5.03 -35.85
C PRO A 32 5.29 -5.80 -34.85
N ASP A 33 5.40 -7.13 -34.87
CA ASP A 33 4.70 -8.04 -33.98
C ASP A 33 5.21 -7.87 -32.54
N PHE A 34 4.32 -7.48 -31.63
CA PHE A 34 4.58 -7.37 -30.18
C PHE A 34 5.15 -8.67 -29.58
N ARG A 35 4.91 -9.84 -30.22
CA ARG A 35 5.45 -11.14 -29.79
C ARG A 35 6.95 -11.28 -30.05
N SER A 36 7.48 -10.62 -31.07
CA SER A 36 8.93 -10.58 -31.34
C SER A 36 9.69 -9.73 -30.32
N TYR A 37 9.02 -8.72 -29.76
CA TYR A 37 9.51 -7.92 -28.63
C TYR A 37 9.53 -8.75 -27.33
N ALA A 38 8.47 -9.51 -27.04
CA ALA A 38 8.41 -10.39 -25.87
C ALA A 38 9.46 -11.53 -25.91
N ALA A 39 9.76 -12.07 -27.10
CA ALA A 39 10.79 -13.10 -27.28
C ALA A 39 12.22 -12.55 -27.11
N ALA A 40 12.47 -11.28 -27.45
CA ALA A 40 13.76 -10.61 -27.20
C ALA A 40 13.95 -10.20 -25.72
N ILE A 41 12.87 -9.94 -24.99
CA ILE A 41 12.88 -9.64 -23.54
C ILE A 41 13.05 -10.91 -22.70
N GLY A 42 12.56 -12.06 -23.18
CA GLY A 42 12.53 -13.33 -22.44
C GLY A 42 13.88 -13.91 -22.02
N ASN A 43 15.00 -13.43 -22.55
CA ASN A 43 16.35 -13.91 -22.21
C ASN A 43 17.26 -12.85 -21.57
N ASN A 44 16.74 -11.67 -21.24
CA ASN A 44 17.53 -10.61 -20.64
C ASN A 44 16.84 -10.09 -19.36
N PRO A 45 17.18 -10.63 -18.17
CA PRO A 45 16.57 -10.20 -16.91
C PRO A 45 16.72 -8.67 -16.64
N GLY A 46 17.65 -7.99 -17.34
CA GLY A 46 17.78 -6.53 -17.31
C GLY A 46 16.65 -5.76 -18.01
N LEU A 47 15.99 -6.34 -19.03
CA LEU A 47 14.93 -5.66 -19.80
C LEU A 47 13.55 -5.72 -19.12
N MET A 48 13.21 -6.82 -18.44
CA MET A 48 11.97 -6.91 -17.66
C MET A 48 11.93 -5.90 -16.51
N ASN A 49 13.07 -5.66 -15.83
CA ASN A 49 13.17 -4.66 -14.76
C ASN A 49 13.04 -3.22 -15.24
N ALA A 50 13.39 -2.95 -16.50
CA ALA A 50 13.34 -1.60 -17.04
C ALA A 50 11.90 -1.18 -17.42
N THR A 51 11.01 -2.15 -17.65
CA THR A 51 9.55 -1.97 -17.72
C THR A 51 8.95 -1.77 -16.33
N ALA A 52 9.49 -2.43 -15.30
CA ALA A 52 9.05 -2.26 -13.93
C ALA A 52 9.41 -0.88 -13.35
N LEU A 53 10.59 -0.36 -13.69
CA LEU A 53 10.97 1.04 -13.45
C LEU A 53 10.02 2.03 -14.12
N ALA A 54 9.58 1.71 -15.35
CA ALA A 54 8.60 2.47 -16.13
C ALA A 54 7.15 2.11 -15.79
N GLY A 55 6.93 1.20 -14.84
CA GLY A 55 5.62 0.70 -14.45
C GLY A 55 4.74 1.88 -14.10
N GLY A 56 3.56 1.90 -14.74
CA GLY A 56 2.60 2.99 -14.70
C GLY A 56 1.90 3.18 -13.35
N VAL A 57 2.60 2.92 -12.25
CA VAL A 57 2.16 3.28 -10.91
C VAL A 57 2.02 4.79 -10.88
N ARG A 58 0.76 5.20 -10.93
CA ARG A 58 0.30 6.58 -10.84
C ARG A 58 -0.58 6.64 -9.63
N VAL A 59 -0.42 7.72 -8.88
CA VAL A 59 -1.32 8.01 -7.78
C VAL A 59 -2.69 8.33 -8.36
N LYS A 60 -3.74 7.66 -7.89
CA LYS A 60 -5.12 7.90 -8.32
C LYS A 60 -5.85 8.73 -7.28
N ILE A 61 -5.52 10.02 -7.27
CA ILE A 61 -6.31 11.01 -6.55
C ILE A 61 -7.27 11.65 -7.55
N GLY A 62 -8.56 11.68 -7.22
CA GLY A 62 -9.60 12.25 -8.09
C GLY A 62 -9.44 13.75 -8.36
N ASP A 63 -8.64 14.44 -7.56
CA ASP A 63 -8.25 15.83 -7.77
C ASP A 63 -6.95 15.94 -8.58
N ALA A 64 -7.00 16.71 -9.66
CA ALA A 64 -5.89 16.83 -10.62
C ALA A 64 -4.64 17.49 -10.02
N TYR A 65 -4.80 18.48 -9.12
CA TYR A 65 -3.66 19.17 -8.52
C TYR A 65 -2.92 18.26 -7.54
N LEU A 66 -3.66 17.57 -6.67
CA LEU A 66 -3.08 16.63 -5.73
C LEU A 66 -2.48 15.42 -6.44
N ASN A 67 -3.12 14.93 -7.50
CA ASN A 67 -2.57 13.87 -8.33
C ASN A 67 -1.24 14.30 -8.99
N ALA A 68 -1.18 15.51 -9.55
CA ALA A 68 0.05 16.06 -10.10
C ALA A 68 1.15 16.19 -9.04
N THR A 69 0.80 16.72 -7.86
CA THR A 69 1.71 16.88 -6.71
C THR A 69 2.24 15.52 -6.23
N ALA A 70 1.35 14.54 -6.10
CA ALA A 70 1.64 13.18 -5.72
C ALA A 70 2.62 12.50 -6.68
N ASN A 71 2.34 12.59 -7.99
CA ASN A 71 3.23 12.07 -9.02
C ASN A 71 4.57 12.80 -9.04
N ASP A 72 4.61 14.11 -8.74
CA ASP A 72 5.87 14.85 -8.64
C ASP A 72 6.73 14.33 -7.48
N VAL A 73 6.14 14.08 -6.30
CA VAL A 73 6.87 13.49 -5.15
C VAL A 73 7.37 12.09 -5.49
N LEU A 74 6.51 11.25 -6.08
CA LEU A 74 6.87 9.93 -6.56
C LEU A 74 8.05 10.01 -7.53
N ASN A 75 7.97 10.86 -8.56
CA ASN A 75 9.02 11.03 -9.57
C ASN A 75 10.36 11.50 -8.97
N GLN A 76 10.34 12.38 -7.96
CA GLN A 76 11.56 12.75 -7.24
C GLN A 76 12.17 11.54 -6.52
N ALA A 77 11.36 10.77 -5.79
CA ALA A 77 11.83 9.57 -5.10
C ALA A 77 12.39 8.54 -6.10
N LYS A 78 11.72 8.36 -7.25
CA LYS A 78 12.17 7.51 -8.35
C LYS A 78 13.56 7.90 -8.83
N TYR A 79 13.75 9.18 -9.08
CA TYR A 79 15.00 9.69 -9.62
C TYR A 79 16.12 9.62 -8.59
N ALA A 80 15.84 9.97 -7.33
CA ALA A 80 16.80 9.89 -6.22
C ALA A 80 17.31 8.47 -5.99
N LEU A 81 16.42 7.47 -5.96
CA LEU A 81 16.82 6.07 -5.82
C LEU A 81 17.68 5.62 -7.01
N THR A 82 17.24 5.92 -8.23
CA THR A 82 17.99 5.54 -9.43
C THR A 82 19.38 6.16 -9.41
N ALA A 83 19.49 7.45 -9.12
CA ALA A 83 20.79 8.12 -9.00
C ALA A 83 21.66 7.53 -7.87
N ALA A 84 21.07 7.25 -6.71
CA ALA A 84 21.77 6.62 -5.58
C ALA A 84 22.29 5.22 -5.93
N ALA A 85 21.46 4.39 -6.57
CA ALA A 85 21.82 3.03 -7.01
C ALA A 85 22.93 3.04 -8.08
N ALA A 86 22.89 4.03 -8.99
CA ALA A 86 23.95 4.26 -9.98
C ALA A 86 25.26 4.82 -9.37
N GLY A 87 25.28 5.14 -8.07
CA GLY A 87 26.47 5.68 -7.40
C GLY A 87 26.75 7.15 -7.70
N VAL A 88 25.78 7.89 -8.25
CA VAL A 88 25.89 9.35 -8.45
C VAL A 88 26.11 10.01 -7.09
N PRO A 89 27.04 10.97 -6.88
CA PRO A 89 27.28 11.62 -5.59
C PRO A 89 26.21 12.68 -5.23
N GLY A 90 26.21 13.17 -3.98
CA GLY A 90 25.31 14.22 -3.47
C GLY A 90 24.25 13.75 -2.45
N ASP A 91 23.94 14.60 -1.48
CA ASP A 91 23.04 14.28 -0.35
C ASP A 91 22.07 15.42 0.00
N ALA A 92 22.12 16.54 -0.72
CA ALA A 92 21.26 17.70 -0.47
C ALA A 92 19.79 17.39 -0.76
N ASN A 93 19.50 16.51 -1.73
CA ASN A 93 18.12 16.09 -1.99
C ASN A 93 17.58 15.25 -0.81
N ALA A 94 16.38 15.57 -0.31
CA ALA A 94 15.81 14.93 0.87
C ALA A 94 15.70 13.40 0.77
N PHE A 95 15.55 12.85 -0.43
CA PHE A 95 15.45 11.41 -0.69
C PHE A 95 16.81 10.71 -0.84
N ALA A 96 17.89 11.45 -1.09
CA ALA A 96 19.20 10.88 -1.41
C ALA A 96 19.75 9.99 -0.29
N GLY A 97 19.75 10.48 0.95
CA GLY A 97 20.26 9.76 2.12
C GLY A 97 19.58 8.40 2.36
N PRO A 98 18.25 8.36 2.52
CA PRO A 98 17.51 7.10 2.68
C PRO A 98 17.74 6.13 1.53
N CYS A 99 17.72 6.62 0.28
CA CYS A 99 17.95 5.77 -0.90
C CYS A 99 19.35 5.13 -0.90
N ARG A 100 20.40 5.89 -0.54
CA ARG A 100 21.76 5.35 -0.43
C ARG A 100 21.87 4.28 0.64
N ARG A 101 21.34 4.54 1.84
CA ARG A 101 21.37 3.56 2.94
C ARG A 101 20.65 2.28 2.55
N PHE A 102 19.52 2.39 1.88
CA PHE A 102 18.79 1.24 1.37
C PHE A 102 19.62 0.43 0.37
N VAL A 103 20.18 1.07 -0.65
CA VAL A 103 21.06 0.38 -1.61
C VAL A 103 22.24 -0.28 -0.88
N ALA A 104 22.90 0.43 0.02
CA ALA A 104 24.05 -0.08 0.78
C ALA A 104 23.70 -1.24 1.73
N SER A 105 22.45 -1.32 2.22
CA SER A 105 21.99 -2.41 3.08
C SER A 105 21.75 -3.73 2.32
N ARG A 106 21.73 -3.72 0.98
CA ARG A 106 21.50 -4.93 0.19
C ARG A 106 22.76 -5.80 0.12
N LYS A 107 22.61 -7.12 -0.11
CA LYS A 107 23.74 -8.03 -0.41
C LYS A 107 24.53 -7.53 -1.65
N PRO A 108 25.86 -7.74 -1.72
CA PRO A 108 26.69 -7.22 -2.82
C PRO A 108 26.21 -7.57 -4.23
N ALA A 109 25.74 -8.81 -4.44
CA ALA A 109 25.18 -9.23 -5.72
C ALA A 109 23.97 -8.37 -6.13
N ARG A 110 23.07 -8.11 -5.18
CA ARG A 110 21.89 -7.25 -5.42
C ARG A 110 22.28 -5.80 -5.64
N GLN A 111 23.28 -5.28 -4.92
CA GLN A 111 23.82 -3.95 -5.18
C GLN A 111 24.33 -3.80 -6.62
N ALA A 112 25.05 -4.80 -7.14
CA ALA A 112 25.55 -4.81 -8.51
C ALA A 112 24.39 -4.80 -9.52
N THR A 113 23.37 -5.63 -9.32
CA THR A 113 22.16 -5.65 -10.17
C THR A 113 21.45 -4.29 -10.18
N LEU A 114 21.21 -3.70 -8.99
CA LEU A 114 20.60 -2.38 -8.87
C LEU A 114 21.42 -1.31 -9.58
N ARG A 115 22.75 -1.33 -9.44
CA ARG A 115 23.65 -0.40 -10.12
C ARG A 115 23.54 -0.53 -11.64
N THR A 116 23.61 -1.74 -12.18
CA THR A 116 23.49 -1.96 -13.64
C THR A 116 22.17 -1.44 -14.18
N ILE A 117 21.05 -1.79 -13.53
CA ILE A 117 19.70 -1.34 -13.93
C ILE A 117 19.62 0.20 -13.87
N ALA A 118 20.10 0.80 -12.78
CA ALA A 118 20.06 2.23 -12.58
C ALA A 118 20.90 2.99 -13.61
N THR A 119 22.15 2.55 -13.85
CA THR A 119 23.02 3.14 -14.87
C THR A 119 22.41 3.06 -16.26
N GLN A 120 21.83 1.90 -16.63
CA GLN A 120 21.13 1.74 -17.91
C GLN A 120 19.92 2.67 -18.01
N THR A 121 19.16 2.84 -16.93
CA THR A 121 17.98 3.71 -16.91
C THR A 121 18.34 5.17 -17.07
N LEU A 122 19.42 5.62 -16.42
CA LEU A 122 19.95 6.98 -16.57
C LEU A 122 20.54 7.24 -17.96
N ALA A 123 20.98 6.20 -18.67
CA ALA A 123 21.51 6.29 -20.03
C ALA A 123 20.42 6.25 -21.12
N ARG A 124 19.14 6.08 -20.75
CA ARG A 124 18.01 6.06 -21.71
C ARG A 124 17.80 7.42 -22.39
N SER A 125 17.02 7.40 -23.48
CA SER A 125 16.64 8.61 -24.21
C SER A 125 15.95 9.62 -23.28
N ALA A 126 16.02 10.91 -23.62
CA ALA A 126 15.37 11.95 -22.83
C ALA A 126 13.85 11.71 -22.66
N ALA A 127 13.19 11.25 -23.73
CA ALA A 127 11.76 10.93 -23.69
C ALA A 127 11.45 9.78 -22.73
N ASP A 128 12.24 8.71 -22.74
CA ASP A 128 12.06 7.57 -21.82
C ASP A 128 12.31 7.98 -20.37
N ARG A 129 13.36 8.77 -20.12
CA ARG A 129 13.63 9.28 -18.77
C ARG A 129 12.50 10.18 -18.30
N MET A 130 11.94 11.02 -19.16
CA MET A 130 10.78 11.85 -18.83
C MET A 130 9.53 11.01 -18.53
N ALA A 131 9.33 9.87 -19.21
CA ALA A 131 8.23 8.96 -18.89
C ALA A 131 8.36 8.33 -17.49
N ILE A 132 9.60 8.12 -17.02
CA ILE A 132 9.89 7.45 -15.74
C ILE A 132 9.99 8.43 -14.57
N PHE A 133 10.73 9.53 -14.76
CA PHE A 133 11.07 10.53 -13.72
C PHE A 133 10.31 11.84 -13.90
N GLY A 134 9.37 11.91 -14.84
CA GLY A 134 8.68 13.15 -15.18
C GLY A 134 9.65 14.26 -15.57
N LYS A 135 9.32 15.47 -15.13
CA LYS A 135 10.11 16.69 -15.33
C LYS A 135 11.52 16.66 -14.75
N TYR A 136 11.79 15.83 -13.73
CA TYR A 136 13.12 15.79 -13.10
C TYR A 136 14.19 15.16 -14.02
N ALA A 137 13.78 14.37 -15.03
CA ALA A 137 14.69 13.82 -16.04
C ALA A 137 15.45 14.87 -16.84
N ALA A 138 14.95 16.11 -16.90
CA ALA A 138 15.60 17.22 -17.59
C ALA A 138 16.84 17.75 -16.83
N THR A 139 16.97 17.43 -15.54
CA THR A 139 18.14 17.78 -14.72
C THR A 139 19.11 16.61 -14.71
N ASP A 140 20.42 16.86 -14.84
CA ASP A 140 21.40 15.78 -14.69
C ASP A 140 21.38 15.22 -13.25
N ALA A 141 21.69 13.94 -13.11
CA ALA A 141 21.52 13.24 -11.84
C ALA A 141 22.40 13.82 -10.72
N ALA A 142 23.60 14.32 -11.05
CA ALA A 142 24.51 14.89 -10.04
C ALA A 142 23.96 16.22 -9.50
N THR A 143 23.50 17.10 -10.38
CA THR A 143 22.83 18.35 -10.00
C THR A 143 21.55 18.08 -9.21
N PHE A 144 20.75 17.09 -9.61
CA PHE A 144 19.55 16.70 -8.88
C PHE A 144 19.87 16.25 -7.45
N MET A 145 20.86 15.37 -7.27
CA MET A 145 21.26 14.86 -5.95
C MET A 145 21.92 15.94 -5.08
N ALA A 146 22.60 16.91 -5.70
CA ALA A 146 23.25 18.03 -5.03
C ALA A 146 22.31 19.22 -4.76
N THR A 147 21.04 19.14 -5.14
CA THR A 147 20.07 20.22 -4.89
C THR A 147 18.96 19.78 -3.94
N ASP A 148 18.60 20.66 -3.00
CA ASP A 148 17.47 20.47 -2.10
C ASP A 148 16.17 20.14 -2.86
N SER A 149 15.37 19.23 -2.31
CA SER A 149 14.15 18.72 -2.98
C SER A 149 13.11 19.81 -3.21
N LYS A 150 12.98 20.81 -2.32
CA LYS A 150 12.04 21.93 -2.51
C LYS A 150 12.52 22.84 -3.64
N VAL A 151 13.83 23.10 -3.70
CA VAL A 151 14.43 23.88 -4.79
C VAL A 151 14.29 23.15 -6.13
N MET A 152 14.48 21.84 -6.15
CA MET A 152 14.25 21.01 -7.35
C MET A 152 12.79 21.05 -7.80
N ALA A 153 11.84 20.93 -6.86
CA ALA A 153 10.42 21.03 -7.14
C ALA A 153 10.07 22.38 -7.80
N LEU A 154 10.57 23.48 -7.25
CA LEU A 154 10.38 24.83 -7.79
C LEU A 154 11.00 24.99 -9.19
N ARG A 155 12.25 24.56 -9.40
CA ARG A 155 12.93 24.66 -10.70
C ARG A 155 12.24 23.84 -11.78
N ALA A 156 11.70 22.70 -11.41
CA ALA A 156 10.96 21.84 -12.32
C ALA A 156 9.52 22.36 -12.57
N GLY A 157 9.14 23.53 -12.04
CA GLY A 157 7.85 24.15 -12.28
C GLY A 157 6.70 23.35 -11.70
N VAL A 158 6.78 22.95 -10.42
CA VAL A 158 5.57 22.49 -9.70
C VAL A 158 4.49 23.53 -9.89
N ALA A 159 3.35 23.09 -10.43
CA ALA A 159 2.24 23.99 -10.70
C ALA A 159 1.84 24.70 -9.40
N PRO A 160 1.72 26.04 -9.40
CA PRO A 160 1.20 26.72 -8.24
C PRO A 160 -0.20 26.20 -7.96
N ARG A 161 -0.57 26.19 -6.68
CA ARG A 161 -1.92 25.82 -6.26
C ARG A 161 -2.95 26.65 -7.05
N PRO A 162 -3.98 26.03 -7.66
CA PRO A 162 -5.07 26.77 -8.27
C PRO A 162 -5.78 27.64 -7.22
N ALA A 163 -6.09 28.89 -7.57
CA ALA A 163 -6.94 29.72 -6.73
C ALA A 163 -8.28 29.00 -6.47
N GLY A 164 -8.68 28.88 -5.20
CA GLY A 164 -9.90 28.20 -4.81
C GLY A 164 -9.80 26.66 -4.69
N PHE A 165 -8.61 26.07 -4.82
CA PHE A 165 -8.42 24.64 -4.50
C PHE A 165 -8.91 24.35 -3.07
N ASN A 166 -9.83 23.39 -2.93
CA ASN A 166 -10.40 22.99 -1.66
C ASN A 166 -10.14 21.50 -1.46
N ILE A 167 -9.22 21.15 -0.56
CA ILE A 167 -8.89 19.75 -0.28
C ILE A 167 -10.12 18.94 0.17
N ALA A 168 -11.15 19.56 0.77
CA ALA A 168 -12.37 18.88 1.16
C ALA A 168 -13.20 18.35 -0.03
N SER A 169 -12.96 18.81 -1.27
CA SER A 169 -13.65 18.31 -2.47
C SER A 169 -13.05 17.00 -3.01
N VAL A 170 -11.90 16.58 -2.49
CA VAL A 170 -11.17 15.41 -2.96
C VAL A 170 -11.96 14.15 -2.59
N LYS A 171 -12.33 13.39 -3.62
CA LYS A 171 -13.01 12.10 -3.48
C LYS A 171 -11.99 10.98 -3.74
N PRO A 172 -12.07 9.87 -2.99
CA PRO A 172 -11.37 8.64 -3.35
C PRO A 172 -11.79 8.16 -4.74
N ASP A 173 -10.93 7.38 -5.41
CA ASP A 173 -11.30 6.69 -6.65
C ASP A 173 -12.48 5.74 -6.35
N PRO A 174 -13.67 5.91 -6.96
CA PRO A 174 -14.82 5.06 -6.69
C PRO A 174 -14.62 3.58 -7.01
N ASN A 175 -13.58 3.23 -7.77
CA ASN A 175 -13.27 1.85 -8.16
C ASN A 175 -12.20 1.18 -7.28
N ASP A 176 -11.72 1.86 -6.24
CA ASP A 176 -10.88 1.19 -5.25
C ASP A 176 -11.79 0.29 -4.40
N ASP A 177 -11.63 -1.03 -4.52
CA ASP A 177 -12.43 -2.11 -3.86
C ASP A 177 -12.28 -2.14 -2.31
N ASP A 178 -11.96 -0.99 -1.72
CA ASP A 178 -11.52 -0.80 -0.37
C ASP A 178 -12.59 -0.11 0.47
N PHE A 179 -13.43 -0.92 1.12
CA PHE A 179 -14.49 -0.50 2.04
C PHE A 179 -15.30 0.72 1.58
N GLN A 180 -15.40 0.89 0.27
CA GLN A 180 -16.35 1.78 -0.32
C GLN A 180 -17.69 1.07 -0.15
N PHE A 181 -18.58 1.72 0.56
CA PHE A 181 -19.97 1.33 0.50
C PHE A 181 -20.36 1.24 -0.97
N ALA A 182 -20.97 0.13 -1.37
CA ALA A 182 -21.93 0.21 -2.45
C ALA A 182 -22.90 1.34 -2.07
N PRO A 183 -23.16 2.32 -2.95
CA PRO A 183 -24.18 3.33 -2.70
C PRO A 183 -25.56 2.71 -2.36
N ASP A 184 -25.73 1.43 -2.60
CA ASP A 184 -26.97 0.66 -2.50
C ASP A 184 -27.41 0.32 -1.06
N GLY A 185 -26.72 0.87 -0.05
CA GLY A 185 -27.08 0.75 1.36
C GLY A 185 -27.45 2.07 2.05
N PHE A 186 -27.53 3.18 1.32
CA PHE A 186 -28.17 4.36 1.89
C PHE A 186 -29.65 4.05 2.04
N LEU A 187 -30.12 4.05 3.30
CA LEU A 187 -31.53 4.28 3.60
C LEU A 187 -32.01 5.38 2.66
N SER A 188 -33.10 5.15 1.94
CA SER A 188 -33.71 6.18 1.11
C SER A 188 -33.92 7.46 1.92
N ASP A 189 -33.97 8.63 1.28
CA ASP A 189 -34.27 9.88 2.00
C ASP A 189 -35.55 9.75 2.85
N ALA A 190 -36.49 8.88 2.44
CA ALA A 190 -37.68 8.51 3.20
C ALA A 190 -37.38 7.64 4.45
N GLU A 191 -36.47 6.67 4.37
CA GLU A 191 -36.04 5.85 5.51
C GLU A 191 -35.10 6.62 6.46
N ILE A 192 -34.25 7.50 5.92
CA ILE A 192 -33.44 8.45 6.71
C ILE A 192 -34.38 9.38 7.46
N LYS A 193 -35.37 9.96 6.77
CA LYS A 193 -36.33 10.87 7.39
C LYS A 193 -37.24 10.15 8.40
N LYS A 194 -37.66 8.90 8.11
CA LYS A 194 -38.42 8.06 9.05
C LYS A 194 -37.60 7.72 10.30
N LYS A 195 -36.33 7.32 10.15
CA LYS A 195 -35.44 7.09 11.30
C LYS A 195 -35.10 8.38 12.05
N GLN A 196 -34.92 9.51 11.36
CA GLN A 196 -34.68 10.82 11.98
C GLN A 196 -35.92 11.39 12.68
N GLU A 197 -37.12 11.06 12.21
CA GLU A 197 -38.39 11.41 12.87
C GLU A 197 -38.69 10.48 14.05
N GLU A 198 -38.32 9.19 13.98
CA GLU A 198 -38.30 8.25 15.12
C GLU A 198 -37.21 8.62 16.15
N GLU A 199 -36.11 9.26 15.72
CA GLU A 199 -34.93 9.61 16.50
C GLU A 199 -34.80 11.14 16.66
N LYS A 200 -35.86 11.78 17.17
CA LYS A 200 -35.92 13.22 17.55
C LYS A 200 -34.98 13.60 18.72
N ALA A 201 -33.76 13.11 18.67
CA ALA A 201 -32.99 12.81 19.85
C ALA A 201 -31.54 13.29 19.64
N LYS A 202 -31.07 14.13 20.58
CA LYS A 202 -29.64 14.36 20.86
C LYS A 202 -28.78 13.11 21.27
N PRO A 203 -29.28 11.86 21.46
CA PRO A 203 -28.46 10.68 21.79
C PRO A 203 -27.52 10.12 20.72
N ASP A 204 -27.79 10.18 19.40
CA ASP A 204 -26.95 9.44 18.43
C ASP A 204 -25.56 10.09 18.24
N GLU A 205 -25.53 11.42 18.19
CA GLU A 205 -24.29 12.19 18.19
C GLU A 205 -23.57 12.07 19.53
N ASP A 206 -24.26 12.28 20.66
CA ASP A 206 -23.67 12.18 22.01
C ASP A 206 -23.19 10.76 22.37
N ALA A 207 -23.84 9.71 21.83
CA ALA A 207 -23.42 8.33 21.98
C ALA A 207 -22.22 8.00 21.08
N GLY A 208 -22.24 8.46 19.82
CA GLY A 208 -21.14 8.29 18.87
C GLY A 208 -19.87 9.01 19.35
N ALA A 209 -20.00 10.28 19.70
CA ALA A 209 -19.69 10.75 21.04
C ALA A 209 -18.59 10.00 21.80
N THR A 210 -19.03 9.06 22.63
CA THR A 210 -18.23 8.27 23.58
C THR A 210 -17.09 7.46 22.95
N TYR A 211 -17.11 7.25 21.64
CA TYR A 211 -16.06 6.57 20.91
C TYR A 211 -15.00 7.55 20.44
N THR A 212 -13.81 7.42 21.01
CA THR A 212 -12.71 8.36 20.84
C THR A 212 -11.54 7.75 20.09
N LYS A 213 -11.46 6.42 20.01
CA LYS A 213 -10.33 5.67 19.46
C LYS A 213 -10.77 4.76 18.32
N LEU A 214 -10.00 4.75 17.24
CA LEU A 214 -10.09 3.79 16.15
C LEU A 214 -8.79 3.00 16.11
N GLU A 215 -8.86 1.68 16.21
CA GLU A 215 -7.72 0.79 16.18
C GLU A 215 -7.70 -0.07 14.92
N LEU A 216 -6.51 -0.22 14.35
CA LEU A 216 -6.18 -1.23 13.36
C LEU A 216 -5.64 -2.46 14.07
N ARG A 217 -6.19 -3.64 13.77
CA ARG A 217 -5.78 -4.90 14.38
C ARG A 217 -5.53 -5.99 13.35
N LEU A 218 -4.57 -6.86 13.62
CA LEU A 218 -4.29 -8.10 12.89
C LEU A 218 -4.88 -9.28 13.67
N TYR A 219 -5.69 -10.10 13.04
CA TYR A 219 -6.38 -11.24 13.68
C TYR A 219 -5.75 -12.58 13.34
N GLU A 220 -5.35 -12.76 12.08
CA GLU A 220 -4.90 -14.05 11.56
C GLU A 220 -3.92 -13.80 10.41
N VAL A 221 -2.87 -14.60 10.30
CA VAL A 221 -2.08 -14.73 9.07
C VAL A 221 -2.00 -16.21 8.73
N ASN A 222 -2.34 -16.54 7.48
CA ASN A 222 -2.37 -17.88 6.95
C ASN A 222 -1.46 -17.99 5.74
N ILE A 223 -0.77 -19.11 5.61
CA ILE A 223 -0.12 -19.47 4.35
C ILE A 223 -1.17 -20.05 3.40
N THR A 224 -1.18 -19.60 2.15
CA THR A 224 -2.02 -20.16 1.07
C THR A 224 -1.25 -21.06 0.14
N THR A 225 0.04 -20.79 -0.04
CA THR A 225 0.93 -21.49 -0.96
C THR A 225 2.28 -21.57 -0.28
N GLY A 226 2.81 -22.77 -0.05
CA GLY A 226 4.19 -22.92 0.41
C GLY A 226 5.12 -22.35 -0.66
N THR A 227 6.01 -21.44 -0.26
CA THR A 227 6.86 -20.66 -1.15
C THR A 227 8.23 -21.32 -1.39
N GLY A 228 8.57 -22.38 -0.65
CA GLY A 228 9.85 -23.10 -0.75
C GLY A 228 9.79 -24.54 -1.28
N ASP A 229 10.79 -24.90 -2.08
CA ASP A 229 11.23 -26.29 -2.26
C ASP A 229 11.81 -26.78 -0.91
N SER A 230 11.22 -27.83 -0.35
CA SER A 230 11.51 -28.45 0.96
C SER A 230 12.89 -28.14 1.59
N GLY A 231 12.92 -27.36 2.68
CA GLY A 231 14.05 -27.33 3.61
C GLY A 231 14.44 -25.98 4.23
N ASP A 232 14.04 -24.86 3.64
CA ASP A 232 14.41 -23.52 4.15
C ASP A 232 13.24 -22.89 4.93
N THR A 233 13.50 -22.47 6.17
CA THR A 233 12.54 -21.75 7.02
C THR A 233 12.38 -20.32 6.52
N GLU A 234 11.18 -19.97 6.05
CA GLU A 234 10.86 -18.62 5.60
C GLU A 234 10.55 -17.71 6.79
N GLU A 235 11.49 -16.82 7.13
CA GLU A 235 11.25 -15.75 8.08
C GLU A 235 10.45 -14.61 7.42
N VAL A 236 9.16 -14.55 7.69
CA VAL A 236 8.29 -13.50 7.13
C VAL A 236 8.04 -12.40 8.14
N ALA A 237 8.33 -11.16 7.75
CA ALA A 237 7.96 -9.97 8.50
C ALA A 237 6.77 -9.24 7.87
N MET A 238 5.98 -8.61 8.74
CA MET A 238 4.98 -7.62 8.34
C MET A 238 5.28 -6.29 9.02
N GLY A 239 4.92 -5.21 8.34
CA GLY A 239 4.93 -3.87 8.90
C GLY A 239 4.16 -2.94 8.00
N GLY A 240 4.39 -1.65 8.20
CA GLY A 240 3.84 -0.64 7.32
C GLY A 240 3.46 0.59 8.10
N VAL A 241 2.28 1.11 7.79
CA VAL A 241 1.93 2.45 8.22
C VAL A 241 0.44 2.66 8.15
N ALA A 242 -0.06 3.42 9.10
CA ALA A 242 -1.39 3.95 9.04
C ALA A 242 -1.33 5.48 8.92
N VAL A 243 -2.41 6.04 8.39
CA VAL A 243 -2.66 7.47 8.24
C VAL A 243 -4.07 7.75 8.73
N GLY A 244 -4.23 8.68 9.65
CA GLY A 244 -5.51 9.15 10.16
C GLY A 244 -6.07 10.31 9.36
N ALA A 245 -7.26 10.77 9.74
CA ALA A 245 -8.04 11.79 9.05
C ALA A 245 -7.25 13.05 8.68
N THR A 246 -6.44 13.56 9.61
CA THR A 246 -5.67 14.80 9.43
C THR A 246 -4.33 14.60 8.71
N GLY A 247 -4.05 13.40 8.19
CA GLY A 247 -2.71 13.06 7.68
C GLY A 247 -1.70 12.75 8.78
N ASN A 248 -2.13 12.69 10.04
CA ASN A 248 -1.28 12.17 11.12
C ASN A 248 -1.04 10.68 10.89
N MET A 249 0.19 10.23 11.12
CA MET A 249 0.61 8.89 10.70
C MET A 249 1.05 8.10 11.92
N ALA A 250 0.81 6.79 11.89
CA ALA A 250 1.26 5.86 12.90
C ALA A 250 2.09 4.79 12.20
N LYS A 251 3.36 4.69 12.60
CA LYS A 251 4.25 3.62 12.14
C LYS A 251 3.73 2.29 12.67
N ILE A 252 3.45 1.35 11.78
CA ILE A 252 3.21 -0.04 12.14
C ILE A 252 4.59 -0.69 12.21
N LYS A 253 5.08 -0.88 13.44
CA LYS A 253 6.41 -1.43 13.68
C LYS A 253 6.52 -2.78 12.98
N ARG A 254 7.67 -3.04 12.36
CA ARG A 254 7.99 -4.36 11.82
C ARG A 254 7.85 -5.40 12.94
N PHE A 255 7.22 -6.50 12.62
CA PHE A 255 7.17 -7.68 13.46
C PHE A 255 7.34 -8.95 12.62
N LEU A 256 7.87 -9.99 13.26
CA LEU A 256 7.94 -11.31 12.68
C LEU A 256 6.56 -11.95 12.72
N VAL A 257 6.04 -12.33 11.55
CA VAL A 257 4.79 -13.07 11.42
C VAL A 257 5.03 -14.49 11.90
N ALA A 258 6.03 -15.21 11.39
CA ALA A 258 6.52 -16.45 11.99
C ALA A 258 7.99 -16.67 11.65
N ASP A 259 8.68 -17.38 12.54
CA ASP A 259 10.04 -17.91 12.40
C ASP A 259 10.04 -19.35 11.86
N ASP A 260 8.94 -20.08 12.00
CA ASP A 260 8.91 -21.54 11.79
C ASP A 260 7.62 -22.02 11.13
N PHE A 261 7.29 -21.48 9.95
CA PHE A 261 6.27 -22.13 9.12
C PHE A 261 6.81 -23.46 8.59
N ASP A 262 6.78 -24.49 9.43
CA ASP A 262 7.21 -25.85 9.10
C ASP A 262 6.23 -26.43 8.08
N THR A 263 6.70 -26.65 6.86
CA THR A 263 5.90 -27.16 5.73
C THR A 263 5.82 -28.70 5.71
N ASP A 264 6.57 -29.38 6.59
CA ASP A 264 6.72 -30.84 6.53
C ASP A 264 5.59 -31.61 7.24
N SER A 265 4.67 -30.91 7.92
CA SER A 265 3.47 -31.56 8.47
C SER A 265 2.27 -31.35 7.53
N ASP A 266 1.70 -32.45 7.03
CA ASP A 266 0.45 -32.55 6.24
C ASP A 266 -0.79 -31.90 6.91
N ASP A 267 -0.61 -31.34 8.10
CA ASP A 267 -1.65 -30.68 8.87
C ASP A 267 -1.76 -29.21 8.44
N ARG A 268 -2.90 -28.86 7.88
CA ARG A 268 -3.27 -27.55 7.28
C ARG A 268 -3.38 -26.42 8.31
N GLN A 269 -2.54 -26.43 9.34
CA GLN A 269 -2.54 -25.53 10.49
C GLN A 269 -1.46 -24.44 10.40
N HIS A 270 -1.05 -24.01 9.21
CA HIS A 270 -0.17 -22.85 9.00
C HIS A 270 -0.91 -21.52 9.21
N LYS A 271 -1.62 -21.43 10.33
CA LYS A 271 -2.42 -20.28 10.73
C LYS A 271 -1.85 -19.73 12.02
N LYS A 272 -1.30 -18.52 11.95
CA LYS A 272 -1.01 -17.77 13.15
C LYS A 272 -2.22 -16.95 13.54
N TYR A 273 -2.94 -17.44 14.54
CA TYR A 273 -3.97 -16.66 15.20
C TYR A 273 -3.33 -15.72 16.21
N TYR A 274 -3.62 -14.44 16.04
CA TYR A 274 -3.45 -13.48 17.13
C TYR A 274 -4.66 -13.64 18.03
N ASN A 275 -4.53 -13.26 19.31
CA ASN A 275 -5.58 -13.48 20.32
C ASN A 275 -6.99 -13.09 19.83
N VAL A 276 -8.03 -13.50 20.55
CA VAL A 276 -9.43 -13.21 20.19
C VAL A 276 -9.72 -11.72 19.93
N GLN A 277 -8.91 -10.81 20.50
CA GLN A 277 -9.06 -9.37 20.30
C GLN A 277 -8.26 -8.83 19.11
N GLY A 278 -7.41 -9.63 18.47
CA GLY A 278 -6.44 -9.21 17.47
C GLY A 278 -5.24 -8.48 18.07
N TRP A 279 -4.11 -8.55 17.39
CA TRP A 279 -2.91 -7.79 17.72
C TRP A 279 -3.05 -6.35 17.25
N HIS A 280 -2.87 -5.41 18.17
CA HIS A 280 -2.90 -3.97 17.89
C HIS A 280 -1.72 -3.55 17.01
N LEU A 281 -2.03 -2.95 15.86
CA LEU A 281 -1.04 -2.41 14.91
C LEU A 281 -0.88 -0.90 15.02
N ALA A 282 -1.99 -0.16 15.07
CA ALA A 282 -2.02 1.29 15.12
C ALA A 282 -3.36 1.78 15.69
N TRP A 283 -3.39 3.03 16.16
CA TRP A 283 -4.64 3.66 16.58
C TRP A 283 -4.66 5.16 16.25
N TYR A 284 -5.86 5.71 16.18
CA TYR A 284 -6.13 7.13 15.99
C TYR A 284 -7.23 7.62 16.89
N HIS A 285 -7.19 8.91 17.20
CA HIS A 285 -8.39 9.59 17.65
C HIS A 285 -9.40 9.69 16.50
N VAL A 286 -10.67 9.39 16.78
CA VAL A 286 -11.77 9.50 15.79
C VAL A 286 -12.23 10.95 15.66
N ARG A 287 -12.17 11.69 16.78
CA ARG A 287 -12.51 13.10 16.89
C ARG A 287 -11.28 14.00 16.64
N GLN A 288 -10.63 13.79 15.50
CA GLN A 288 -9.59 14.74 15.08
C GLN A 288 -10.23 16.06 14.65
N ALA A 289 -9.47 17.15 14.72
CA ALA A 289 -9.95 18.45 14.27
C ALA A 289 -10.27 18.41 12.77
N GLY A 290 -11.38 19.04 12.37
CA GLY A 290 -11.80 19.17 10.99
C GLY A 290 -13.24 18.73 10.74
N PRO A 291 -13.85 19.14 9.62
CA PRO A 291 -15.13 18.63 9.19
C PRO A 291 -15.01 17.20 8.64
N PHE A 292 -16.06 16.40 8.84
CA PHE A 292 -16.23 15.14 8.11
C PHE A 292 -16.41 15.41 6.61
N PRO A 293 -16.04 14.47 5.71
CA PRO A 293 -15.63 13.10 5.99
C PRO A 293 -14.17 12.94 6.47
N HIS A 294 -13.95 11.97 7.35
CA HIS A 294 -12.63 11.56 7.81
C HIS A 294 -12.19 10.28 7.09
N TYR A 295 -10.91 10.24 6.68
CA TYR A 295 -10.31 9.10 5.99
C TYR A 295 -9.18 8.52 6.81
N TYR A 296 -9.23 7.22 7.03
CA TYR A 296 -8.18 6.44 7.67
C TYR A 296 -7.69 5.43 6.64
N THR A 297 -6.39 5.40 6.44
CA THR A 297 -5.76 4.46 5.52
C THR A 297 -4.75 3.68 6.33
N ALA A 298 -4.64 2.38 6.10
CA ALA A 298 -3.43 1.67 6.46
C ALA A 298 -2.90 0.91 5.27
N GLN A 299 -1.58 0.84 5.22
CA GLN A 299 -0.83 0.11 4.23
C GLN A 299 0.04 -0.90 4.97
N LEU A 300 -0.13 -2.16 4.61
CA LEU A 300 0.53 -3.28 5.24
C LEU A 300 1.38 -3.99 4.19
N SER A 301 2.68 -4.03 4.46
CA SER A 301 3.69 -4.68 3.64
C SER A 301 4.11 -5.98 4.30
N MET A 302 4.24 -7.04 3.51
CA MET A 302 4.77 -8.33 3.95
C MET A 302 6.00 -8.66 3.10
N ALA A 303 7.07 -9.11 3.74
CA ALA A 303 8.38 -9.33 3.13
C ALA A 303 9.18 -10.40 3.88
N GLU A 304 10.05 -11.11 3.18
CA GLU A 304 11.03 -12.01 3.81
C GLU A 304 12.14 -11.20 4.51
N LEU A 305 12.68 -11.74 5.60
CA LEU A 305 13.65 -11.07 6.48
C LEU A 305 15.11 -11.28 6.09
N ASP A 306 15.39 -12.27 5.23
CA ASP A 306 16.73 -12.75 4.86
C ASP A 306 17.65 -11.65 4.27
N ASN A 307 17.07 -10.52 3.85
CA ASN A 307 17.73 -9.37 3.25
C ASN A 307 17.54 -8.05 4.03
N GLY A 308 17.37 -8.13 5.37
CA GLY A 308 17.27 -7.05 6.36
C GLY A 308 17.49 -5.58 5.93
N GLY A 309 16.61 -4.68 6.35
CA GLY A 309 16.74 -3.23 6.14
C GLY A 309 15.64 -2.58 5.29
N PHE A 310 14.78 -3.39 4.65
CA PHE A 310 13.62 -2.89 3.91
C PHE A 310 12.65 -2.12 4.82
N GLY A 311 12.35 -2.66 6.01
CA GLY A 311 11.49 -1.98 6.99
C GLY A 311 12.01 -0.59 7.37
N ASP A 312 13.28 -0.49 7.78
CA ASP A 312 13.91 0.78 8.18
C ASP A 312 13.97 1.77 7.01
N PHE A 313 14.25 1.28 5.81
CA PHE A 313 14.17 2.10 4.62
C PHE A 313 12.77 2.65 4.38
N LEU A 314 11.72 1.81 4.45
CA LEU A 314 10.34 2.27 4.29
C LEU A 314 10.01 3.37 5.29
N ILE A 315 10.45 3.25 6.54
CA ILE A 315 10.23 4.26 7.58
C ILE A 315 10.94 5.58 7.27
N GLU A 316 12.20 5.52 6.83
CA GLU A 316 12.97 6.72 6.49
C GLU A 316 12.42 7.41 5.24
N LEU A 317 12.14 6.64 4.19
CA LEU A 317 11.50 7.12 2.97
C LEU A 317 10.15 7.76 3.30
N TRP A 318 9.36 7.09 4.11
CA TRP A 318 8.07 7.57 4.59
C TRP A 318 8.17 8.93 5.28
N ASN A 319 9.12 9.11 6.20
CA ASN A 319 9.32 10.39 6.88
C ASN A 319 9.69 11.50 5.90
N LYS A 320 10.51 11.21 4.87
CA LYS A 320 10.84 12.19 3.83
C LYS A 320 9.65 12.53 2.94
N VAL A 321 8.87 11.54 2.51
CA VAL A 321 7.64 11.78 1.74
C VAL A 321 6.67 12.63 2.55
N LYS A 322 6.46 12.29 3.83
CA LYS A 322 5.65 13.10 4.74
C LYS A 322 6.15 14.54 4.80
N ASP A 323 7.43 14.78 5.02
CA ASP A 323 7.95 16.14 5.17
C ASP A 323 7.80 16.96 3.86
N VAL A 324 7.99 16.31 2.71
CA VAL A 324 7.77 16.94 1.40
C VAL A 324 6.29 17.23 1.16
N VAL A 325 5.41 16.24 1.38
CA VAL A 325 3.96 16.40 1.21
C VAL A 325 3.40 17.40 2.20
N LYS A 326 3.83 17.35 3.46
CA LYS A 326 3.50 18.37 4.47
C LYS A 326 4.00 19.72 4.05
N GLY A 327 5.24 19.90 3.60
CA GLY A 327 5.70 21.20 3.09
C GLY A 327 4.81 21.75 1.96
N LEU A 328 4.44 20.89 1.02
CA LEU A 328 3.58 21.26 -0.11
C LEU A 328 2.13 21.59 0.31
N ILE A 329 1.64 20.94 1.38
CA ILE A 329 0.28 21.12 1.89
C ILE A 329 0.21 22.20 2.98
N ASP A 330 1.22 22.35 3.83
CA ASP A 330 1.30 23.33 4.93
C ASP A 330 1.36 24.75 4.36
N ASP A 331 2.09 24.96 3.24
CA ASP A 331 2.02 26.19 2.44
C ASP A 331 0.60 26.47 1.89
N ALA A 332 -0.30 25.48 1.93
CA ALA A 332 -1.68 25.55 1.50
C ALA A 332 -2.72 25.53 2.65
N LEU A 333 -2.33 25.36 3.92
CA LEU A 333 -3.21 24.98 5.03
C LEU A 333 -3.40 26.05 6.12
N GLU A 334 -3.59 27.32 5.78
CA GLU A 334 -4.04 28.26 6.81
C GLU A 334 -5.48 27.96 7.32
N SER A 335 -6.27 27.06 6.71
CA SER A 335 -7.66 26.84 7.19
C SER A 335 -8.42 25.54 6.85
N VAL A 336 -7.90 24.54 6.13
CA VAL A 336 -8.75 23.42 5.64
C VAL A 336 -8.23 22.02 6.00
N LEU A 337 -8.63 21.51 7.16
CA LEU A 337 -8.44 20.11 7.58
C LEU A 337 -9.33 19.18 6.73
N GLY A 338 -8.88 18.84 5.51
CA GLY A 338 -9.55 17.92 4.60
C GLY A 338 -8.96 16.50 4.59
N PRO A 339 -9.24 15.67 3.55
CA PRO A 339 -8.79 14.27 3.38
C PRO A 339 -7.28 14.12 3.11
N ILE A 340 -6.44 14.86 3.82
CA ILE A 340 -4.98 14.80 3.75
C ILE A 340 -4.49 13.37 3.97
N GLY A 341 -5.15 12.63 4.88
CA GLY A 341 -4.80 11.25 5.18
C GLY A 341 -4.88 10.32 3.97
N TYR A 342 -5.90 10.50 3.12
CA TYR A 342 -6.04 9.73 1.88
C TYR A 342 -4.90 10.05 0.91
N VAL A 343 -4.65 11.34 0.65
CA VAL A 343 -3.60 11.79 -0.27
C VAL A 343 -2.22 11.25 0.12
N VAL A 344 -1.87 11.37 1.40
CA VAL A 344 -0.60 10.88 1.94
C VAL A 344 -0.51 9.36 1.79
N GLY A 345 -1.57 8.64 2.13
CA GLY A 345 -1.64 7.18 1.99
C GLY A 345 -1.43 6.72 0.55
N GLU A 346 -2.11 7.37 -0.41
CA GLU A 346 -2.00 7.07 -1.84
C GLU A 346 -0.60 7.31 -2.41
N ILE A 347 0.01 8.45 -2.07
CA ILE A 347 1.38 8.77 -2.51
C ILE A 347 2.33 7.67 -2.09
N ILE A 348 2.18 7.18 -0.87
CA ILE A 348 3.13 6.25 -0.31
C ILE A 348 2.83 4.81 -0.76
N GLY A 349 1.55 4.47 -0.96
CA GLY A 349 1.11 3.34 -1.75
C GLY A 349 1.86 3.23 -3.05
N ALA A 350 1.74 4.27 -3.88
CA ALA A 350 2.38 4.32 -5.19
C ALA A 350 3.92 4.25 -5.14
N ILE A 351 4.55 4.88 -4.14
CA ILE A 351 6.00 4.78 -3.97
C ILE A 351 6.38 3.33 -3.66
N ILE A 352 5.69 2.70 -2.73
CA ILE A 352 5.99 1.34 -2.29
C ILE A 352 5.70 0.32 -3.40
N ASP A 353 4.57 0.44 -4.10
CA ASP A 353 4.22 -0.41 -5.25
C ASP A 353 5.27 -0.30 -6.36
N TRP A 354 5.75 0.93 -6.61
CA TRP A 354 6.85 1.13 -7.53
C TRP A 354 8.13 0.45 -7.03
N PHE A 355 8.46 0.59 -5.73
CA PHE A 355 9.59 -0.12 -5.12
C PHE A 355 9.46 -1.63 -5.32
N ILE A 356 8.32 -2.24 -5.02
CA ILE A 356 8.07 -3.68 -5.25
C ILE A 356 8.33 -4.06 -6.70
N GLY A 357 7.85 -3.24 -7.65
CA GLY A 357 8.11 -3.45 -9.07
C GLY A 357 9.60 -3.47 -9.42
N LEU A 358 10.44 -2.66 -8.76
CA LEU A 358 11.90 -2.72 -8.97
C LEU A 358 12.52 -4.04 -8.54
N PHE A 359 11.89 -4.73 -7.58
CA PHE A 359 12.48 -5.92 -7.01
C PHE A 359 12.14 -7.18 -7.81
N HIS A 360 10.93 -7.30 -8.40
CA HIS A 360 10.45 -8.46 -9.18
C HIS A 360 11.10 -9.78 -8.73
N ASN A 361 11.19 -9.93 -7.41
CA ASN A 361 11.73 -11.10 -6.76
C ASN A 361 10.61 -11.50 -5.82
N GLU A 362 9.97 -12.62 -6.15
CA GLU A 362 8.87 -13.16 -5.35
C GLU A 362 9.34 -13.39 -3.90
N ASP A 363 10.63 -13.65 -3.72
CA ASP A 363 11.31 -13.87 -2.44
C ASP A 363 11.35 -12.60 -1.55
N ASP A 364 11.60 -11.39 -2.07
CA ASP A 364 11.90 -10.26 -1.16
C ASP A 364 10.65 -9.54 -0.60
N ILE A 365 9.59 -9.40 -1.41
CA ILE A 365 8.37 -8.68 -1.01
C ILE A 365 7.13 -9.44 -1.49
N LEU A 366 6.46 -10.09 -0.54
CA LEU A 366 5.24 -10.87 -0.76
C LEU A 366 4.04 -10.01 -1.15
N GLY A 367 4.10 -8.72 -0.85
CA GLY A 367 3.21 -7.73 -1.42
C GLY A 367 2.84 -6.62 -0.44
N VAL A 368 2.05 -5.69 -0.95
CA VAL A 368 1.58 -4.52 -0.22
C VAL A 368 0.09 -4.39 -0.43
N LYS A 369 -0.61 -4.12 0.67
CA LYS A 369 -2.06 -4.10 0.69
C LYS A 369 -2.54 -2.89 1.44
N HIS A 370 -3.61 -2.32 0.91
CA HIS A 370 -4.26 -1.14 1.43
C HIS A 370 -5.53 -1.55 2.18
N ILE A 371 -5.85 -0.78 3.20
CA ILE A 371 -7.13 -0.85 3.88
C ILE A 371 -7.58 0.58 4.20
N HIS A 372 -8.59 1.03 3.46
CA HIS A 372 -9.21 2.33 3.70
C HIS A 372 -10.43 2.23 4.60
N LEU A 373 -10.71 3.29 5.36
CA LEU A 373 -11.93 3.46 6.14
C LEU A 373 -12.34 4.93 6.04
N ARG A 374 -13.62 5.16 5.74
CA ARG A 374 -14.20 6.49 5.66
C ARG A 374 -15.30 6.65 6.70
N PHE A 375 -15.25 7.76 7.45
CA PHE A 375 -16.37 8.23 8.25
C PHE A 375 -17.02 9.42 7.58
N ASN A 376 -18.35 9.40 7.45
CA ASN A 376 -19.13 10.56 6.99
C ASN A 376 -19.66 11.41 8.14
N SER A 377 -19.66 10.88 9.37
CA SER A 377 -20.09 11.56 10.58
C SER A 377 -19.50 10.86 11.82
N HIS A 378 -19.66 11.47 13.00
CA HIS A 378 -19.30 10.90 14.30
C HIS A 378 -20.48 10.22 15.01
N LYS A 379 -21.53 9.87 14.26
CA LYS A 379 -22.77 9.29 14.79
C LYS A 379 -22.59 7.82 15.14
N LEU A 380 -23.21 7.35 16.22
CA LEU A 380 -23.17 5.93 16.61
C LEU A 380 -23.74 5.04 15.50
N SER A 381 -24.86 5.44 14.91
CA SER A 381 -25.49 4.78 13.76
C SER A 381 -24.51 4.57 12.59
N GLY A 382 -23.62 5.54 12.34
CA GLY A 382 -22.56 5.44 11.33
C GLY A 382 -21.52 4.35 11.67
N TYR A 383 -21.12 4.23 12.94
CA TYR A 383 -20.19 3.19 13.39
C TYR A 383 -20.83 1.80 13.38
N GLN A 384 -22.11 1.69 13.72
CA GLN A 384 -22.90 0.46 13.65
C GLN A 384 -23.04 -0.04 12.21
N GLY A 385 -23.42 0.85 11.28
CA GLY A 385 -23.55 0.51 9.86
C GLY A 385 -22.23 0.06 9.22
N LEU A 386 -21.10 0.48 9.79
CA LEU A 386 -19.77 0.02 9.41
C LEU A 386 -19.33 -1.29 10.09
N GLY A 387 -20.09 -1.84 11.05
CA GLY A 387 -19.69 -3.03 11.82
C GLY A 387 -18.50 -2.82 12.76
N LEU A 388 -18.15 -1.56 13.09
CA LEU A 388 -16.95 -1.27 13.90
C LEU A 388 -17.12 -1.57 15.39
N LEU A 389 -18.38 -1.67 15.83
CA LEU A 389 -18.77 -1.92 17.21
C LEU A 389 -18.91 -3.40 17.54
N ASP A 390 -18.75 -4.27 16.55
CA ASP A 390 -18.77 -5.70 16.79
C ASP A 390 -17.59 -6.12 17.64
N THR A 391 -17.70 -7.30 18.27
CA THR A 391 -16.67 -7.83 19.18
C THR A 391 -15.28 -7.78 18.55
N TYR A 392 -15.22 -8.00 17.24
CA TYR A 392 -14.01 -8.04 16.43
C TYR A 392 -13.89 -6.90 15.41
N GLY A 393 -14.76 -5.89 15.50
CA GLY A 393 -14.85 -4.83 14.49
C GLY A 393 -15.09 -5.35 13.07
N ARG A 394 -14.75 -4.52 12.08
CA ARG A 394 -14.88 -4.85 10.66
C ARG A 394 -13.59 -5.46 10.14
N LYS A 395 -13.65 -6.69 9.64
CA LYS A 395 -12.48 -7.42 9.10
C LYS A 395 -12.44 -7.39 7.56
N LYS A 396 -11.23 -7.47 7.02
CA LYS A 396 -10.92 -7.74 5.61
C LYS A 396 -9.78 -8.75 5.54
N THR A 397 -9.86 -9.66 4.58
CA THR A 397 -8.74 -10.52 4.23
C THR A 397 -7.91 -9.81 3.17
N LEU A 398 -6.62 -9.67 3.43
CA LEU A 398 -5.63 -9.13 2.52
C LEU A 398 -4.86 -10.30 1.92
N HIS A 399 -4.87 -10.38 0.60
CA HIS A 399 -4.25 -11.47 -0.16
C HIS A 399 -2.87 -11.05 -0.65
N TYR A 400 -1.82 -11.63 -0.09
CA TYR A 400 -0.42 -11.50 -0.51
C TYR A 400 -0.01 -12.71 -1.35
N THR A 401 1.12 -12.63 -2.04
CA THR A 401 1.70 -13.81 -2.70
C THR A 401 2.04 -14.85 -1.63
N GLY A 402 1.38 -16.01 -1.64
CA GLY A 402 1.62 -17.10 -0.68
C GLY A 402 0.94 -16.94 0.69
N TYR A 403 0.32 -15.79 1.00
CA TYR A 403 -0.21 -15.50 2.33
C TYR A 403 -1.56 -14.77 2.31
N ASN A 404 -2.38 -15.00 3.34
CA ASN A 404 -3.59 -14.25 3.64
C ASN A 404 -3.48 -13.63 5.04
N ALA A 405 -3.71 -12.32 5.18
CA ALA A 405 -3.79 -11.68 6.48
C ALA A 405 -5.21 -11.15 6.75
N VAL A 406 -5.82 -11.54 7.87
CA VAL A 406 -7.11 -11.00 8.30
C VAL A 406 -6.85 -9.82 9.22
N VAL A 407 -7.16 -8.62 8.73
CA VAL A 407 -6.99 -7.36 9.47
C VAL A 407 -8.34 -6.68 9.63
N GLY A 408 -8.45 -5.75 10.57
CA GLY A 408 -9.69 -5.01 10.73
C GLY A 408 -9.58 -3.73 11.52
N TRP A 409 -10.58 -2.89 11.33
CA TRP A 409 -10.78 -1.67 12.08
C TRP A 409 -11.78 -1.90 13.20
N LYS A 410 -11.48 -1.36 14.38
CA LYS A 410 -12.35 -1.44 15.56
C LYS A 410 -12.44 -0.08 16.21
N ILE A 411 -13.65 0.37 16.51
CA ILE A 411 -13.86 1.62 17.24
C ILE A 411 -14.04 1.34 18.73
N MET A 412 -13.48 2.20 19.57
CA MET A 412 -13.42 2.03 21.01
C MET A 412 -13.58 3.36 21.76
N THR A 413 -13.91 3.24 23.04
CA THR A 413 -13.91 4.33 24.01
C THR A 413 -12.52 4.53 24.63
N ASP A 414 -12.29 5.64 25.32
CA ASP A 414 -11.00 5.90 25.97
C ASP A 414 -10.64 4.88 27.04
N THR A 415 -11.63 4.29 27.71
CA THR A 415 -11.45 3.28 28.77
C THR A 415 -11.03 1.91 28.22
N GLY A 416 -11.01 1.71 26.89
CA GLY A 416 -10.65 0.45 26.26
C GLY A 416 -11.70 -0.66 26.40
N TYR A 417 -12.83 -0.36 27.03
CA TYR A 417 -13.94 -1.29 27.17
C TYR A 417 -14.95 -1.09 26.04
N ASN A 418 -15.26 -2.16 25.32
CA ASN A 418 -16.47 -2.24 24.53
C ASN A 418 -17.66 -2.15 25.51
N ILE A 419 -18.40 -1.04 25.48
CA ILE A 419 -19.58 -0.77 26.32
C ILE A 419 -20.60 -1.92 26.27
N ARG A 420 -20.57 -2.75 25.22
CA ARG A 420 -21.46 -3.90 24.99
C ARG A 420 -21.58 -4.89 26.15
N LYS A 421 -20.58 -5.12 27.02
CA LYS A 421 -20.78 -6.09 28.12
C LYS A 421 -21.82 -5.61 29.14
N ASP A 422 -21.88 -4.30 29.39
CA ASP A 422 -22.81 -3.73 30.36
C ASP A 422 -24.07 -3.21 29.69
N SER A 423 -24.00 -2.70 28.45
CA SER A 423 -25.20 -2.26 27.72
C SER A 423 -26.05 -3.41 27.16
N ILE A 424 -25.48 -4.57 26.81
CA ILE A 424 -26.28 -5.76 26.45
C ILE A 424 -26.97 -6.34 27.69
N LYS A 425 -26.32 -6.31 28.86
CA LYS A 425 -26.98 -6.66 30.12
C LYS A 425 -28.10 -5.68 30.45
N ALA A 426 -27.87 -4.38 30.30
CA ALA A 426 -28.88 -3.35 30.56
C ALA A 426 -30.07 -3.43 29.58
N HIS A 427 -29.84 -3.64 28.27
CA HIS A 427 -30.93 -3.80 27.30
C HIS A 427 -31.66 -5.14 27.44
N LYS A 428 -30.96 -6.25 27.75
CA LYS A 428 -31.66 -7.50 28.10
C LYS A 428 -32.52 -7.34 29.35
N HIS A 429 -32.04 -6.57 30.33
CA HIS A 429 -32.81 -6.32 31.54
C HIS A 429 -34.05 -5.47 31.24
N GLN A 430 -33.91 -4.39 30.46
CA GLN A 430 -35.05 -3.55 30.05
C GLN A 430 -36.08 -4.30 29.19
N TYR A 431 -35.65 -5.21 28.32
CA TYR A 431 -36.57 -6.00 27.49
C TYR A 431 -37.33 -7.04 28.33
N ASN A 432 -36.64 -7.76 29.22
CA ASN A 432 -37.27 -8.72 30.12
C ASN A 432 -38.20 -8.04 31.13
N GLN A 433 -37.87 -6.82 31.57
CA GLN A 433 -38.69 -6.06 32.50
C GLN A 433 -39.95 -5.51 31.83
N ALA A 434 -39.88 -5.13 30.55
CA ALA A 434 -41.06 -4.78 29.76
C ALA A 434 -41.96 -6.00 29.43
N GLU A 435 -41.39 -7.21 29.40
CA GLU A 435 -42.13 -8.47 29.22
C GLU A 435 -42.80 -8.90 30.54
N GLU A 436 -42.11 -8.77 31.68
CA GLU A 436 -42.67 -8.98 33.03
C GLU A 436 -43.76 -7.96 33.40
N ASP A 437 -43.65 -6.70 32.96
CA ASP A 437 -44.68 -5.66 33.19
C ASP A 437 -45.91 -5.80 32.25
N ALA A 438 -45.81 -6.65 31.22
CA ALA A 438 -46.88 -6.89 30.24
C ALA A 438 -47.69 -8.18 30.50
N GLU A 439 -47.20 -9.06 31.38
CA GLU A 439 -47.92 -10.22 31.94
C GLU A 439 -48.67 -9.85 33.23
#